data_AF-A0A3A5MFJ5-F1
#
_entry.id   AF-A0A3A5MFJ5-F1
#
_cell.length_a   1.000
_cell.length_b   1.000
_cell.length_c   1.000
_cell.angle_alpha   90.00
_cell.angle_beta   90.00
_cell.angle_gamma   90.00
#
_symmetry.space_group_name_H-M   'P 1'
#
loop_
_entity.id
_entity.type
_entity.pdbx_description
1 polymer ?
#
loop_
_entity_poly.entity_id
_entity_poly.type
_entity_poly.pdbx_seq_one_letter_code
_entity_poly.pdbx_strand_id
1 'polypeptide(L)'
;MLGDMEVRLDDAARVMGSARGVSTGRVSRQARQPEGVDSPTWAVPEGIGALPAELAERAQDVLVNQRKIVGELEKAKRVTLQHLAAVRSVPPARNPGTSVYLDVAG
;
A
#
# COMPACT_ATOMS: atom_id res chain seq x y z
N MET A 1 -18.63 -17.19 17.98
CA MET A 1 -17.18 -17.33 17.70
C MET A 1 -16.73 -16.63 16.40
N LEU A 2 -17.64 -16.20 15.50
CA LEU A 2 -17.29 -15.46 14.27
C LEU A 2 -17.07 -13.94 14.47
N GLY A 3 -17.74 -13.32 15.45
CA GLY A 3 -17.67 -11.86 15.66
C GLY A 3 -16.32 -11.36 16.19
N ASP A 4 -15.54 -12.23 16.84
CA ASP A 4 -14.24 -11.87 17.42
C ASP A 4 -13.15 -11.69 16.35
N MET A 5 -13.38 -12.21 15.13
CA MET A 5 -12.43 -12.09 14.01
C MET A 5 -12.68 -10.84 13.15
N GLU A 6 -13.92 -10.34 13.13
CA GLU A 6 -14.30 -9.11 12.43
C GLU A 6 -13.80 -7.86 13.19
N VAL A 7 -13.89 -7.88 14.53
CA VAL A 7 -13.36 -6.82 15.41
C VAL A 7 -11.84 -6.68 15.27
N ARG A 8 -11.10 -7.78 15.09
CA ARG A 8 -9.64 -7.75 14.94
C ARG A 8 -9.17 -7.21 13.59
N LEU A 9 -10.01 -7.29 12.55
CA LEU A 9 -9.71 -6.70 11.24
C LEU A 9 -9.92 -5.18 11.26
N ASP A 10 -10.95 -4.70 11.95
CA ASP A 10 -11.21 -3.27 12.11
C ASP A 10 -10.16 -2.58 13.01
N ASP A 11 -9.69 -3.24 14.07
CA ASP A 11 -8.58 -2.73 14.89
C ASP A 11 -7.26 -2.66 14.11
N ALA A 12 -6.97 -3.65 13.26
CA ALA A 12 -5.79 -3.64 12.39
C ALA A 12 -5.85 -2.51 11.35
N ALA A 13 -7.02 -2.24 10.79
CA ALA A 13 -7.24 -1.13 9.85
C ALA A 13 -7.08 0.24 10.55
N ARG A 14 -7.51 0.35 11.81
CA ARG A 14 -7.39 1.59 12.61
C ARG A 14 -5.95 1.89 13.01
N VAL A 15 -5.18 0.86 13.39
CA VAL A 15 -3.75 0.99 13.68
C VAL A 15 -2.95 1.39 12.44
N MET A 16 -3.31 0.89 11.27
CA MET A 16 -2.71 1.29 9.98
C MET A 16 -3.16 2.69 9.50
N GLY A 17 -4.33 3.16 9.92
CA GLY A 17 -4.89 4.47 9.55
C GLY A 17 -4.48 5.66 10.44
N SER A 18 -3.94 5.41 11.64
CA SER A 18 -3.66 6.45 12.65
C SER A 18 -2.45 7.35 12.37
N ALA A 19 -1.66 7.10 11.31
CA ALA A 19 -0.45 7.88 11.02
C ALA A 19 -0.69 9.19 10.22
N ARG A 20 -1.94 9.60 9.96
CA ARG A 20 -2.25 10.85 9.27
C ARG A 20 -3.15 11.75 10.11
N GLY A 21 -2.55 12.37 11.11
CA GLY A 21 -3.03 13.66 11.61
C GLY A 21 -2.92 14.68 10.48
N VAL A 22 -4.08 15.16 9.99
CA VAL A 22 -4.14 16.32 9.11
C VAL A 22 -3.88 17.55 9.98
N SER A 23 -2.65 18.04 9.94
CA SER A 23 -2.32 19.41 10.35
C SER A 23 -1.99 20.18 9.08
N THR A 24 -2.87 21.10 8.70
CA THR A 24 -2.64 22.07 7.62
C THR A 24 -1.60 23.09 8.07
N GLY A 25 -0.32 22.72 7.92
CA GLY A 25 0.83 23.60 8.06
C GLY A 25 1.86 23.18 7.02
N ARG A 26 2.33 24.12 6.22
CA ARG A 26 3.28 23.91 5.11
C ARG A 26 4.54 23.18 5.58
N VAL A 27 4.62 21.86 5.39
CA VAL A 27 5.81 21.06 5.68
C VAL A 27 6.65 20.97 4.41
N SER A 28 7.82 21.64 4.42
CA SER A 28 8.90 21.35 3.49
C SER A 28 9.17 19.85 3.52
N ARG A 29 8.91 19.17 2.40
CA ARG A 29 9.02 17.73 2.25
C ARG A 29 10.50 17.32 2.24
N GLN A 30 11.15 17.36 3.40
CA GLN A 30 12.35 16.56 3.63
C GLN A 30 11.88 15.11 3.51
N ALA A 31 12.45 14.35 2.58
CA ALA A 31 12.18 12.93 2.44
C ALA A 31 12.52 12.27 3.78
N ARG A 32 11.49 12.01 4.61
CA ARG A 32 11.61 11.16 5.78
C ARG A 32 11.96 9.78 5.20
N GLN A 33 13.25 9.48 5.14
CA GLN A 33 13.68 8.11 4.89
C GLN A 33 12.98 7.26 5.95
N PRO A 34 12.30 6.17 5.58
CA PRO A 34 11.81 5.26 6.59
C PRO A 34 13.05 4.82 7.37
N GLU A 35 13.14 5.21 8.64
CA GLU A 35 14.18 4.68 9.52
C GLU A 35 14.07 3.16 9.43
N GLY A 36 15.15 2.55 8.95
CA GLY A 36 15.19 1.19 8.46
C GLY A 36 14.66 0.25 9.53
N VAL A 37 13.44 -0.24 9.33
CA VAL A 37 13.11 -1.56 9.85
C VAL A 37 13.99 -2.48 9.02
N ASP A 38 15.15 -2.84 9.57
CA ASP A 38 16.03 -3.89 9.04
C ASP A 38 15.23 -5.18 9.01
N SER A 39 14.37 -5.30 8.00
CA SER A 39 13.66 -6.52 7.71
C SER A 39 14.75 -7.48 7.27
N PRO A 40 15.00 -8.57 8.01
CA PRO A 40 16.04 -9.50 7.64
C PRO A 40 15.80 -9.91 6.19
N THR A 41 16.83 -9.71 5.35
CA THR A 41 16.74 -10.10 3.94
C THR A 41 16.53 -11.60 3.93
N TRP A 42 15.35 -12.04 3.51
CA TRP A 42 15.04 -13.45 3.44
C TRP A 42 16.01 -14.12 2.45
N ALA A 43 16.76 -15.10 2.95
CA ALA A 43 17.63 -15.94 2.16
C ALA A 43 17.02 -17.34 2.08
N VAL A 44 17.19 -17.99 0.93
CA VAL A 44 16.76 -19.37 0.75
C VAL A 44 17.61 -20.26 1.68
N PRO A 45 17.00 -21.07 2.57
CA PRO A 45 17.76 -22.02 3.38
C PRO A 45 18.40 -23.10 2.50
N GLU A 46 19.69 -23.32 2.67
CA GLU A 46 20.43 -24.39 1.99
C GLU A 46 20.46 -25.67 2.85
N GLY A 47 20.69 -26.83 2.22
CA GLY A 47 20.94 -28.09 2.94
C GLY A 47 19.74 -28.78 3.59
N ILE A 48 18.51 -28.34 3.31
CA ILE A 48 17.26 -28.87 3.91
C ILE A 48 16.77 -30.20 3.30
N GLY A 49 17.50 -30.79 2.34
CA GLY A 49 17.16 -32.09 1.74
C GLY A 49 15.94 -32.02 0.80
N ALA A 50 15.36 -33.18 0.49
CA ALA A 50 14.16 -33.27 -0.34
C ALA A 50 12.90 -32.91 0.47
N LEU A 51 11.92 -32.31 -0.19
CA LEU A 51 10.63 -32.00 0.43
C LEU A 51 9.87 -33.31 0.75
N PRO A 52 9.38 -33.50 2.00
CA PRO A 52 8.55 -34.66 2.35
C PRO A 52 7.30 -34.75 1.48
N ALA A 53 6.91 -35.97 1.08
CA ALA A 53 5.82 -36.19 0.12
C ALA A 53 4.47 -35.69 0.66
N GLU A 54 4.25 -35.81 1.96
CA GLU A 54 3.08 -35.32 2.67
C GLU A 54 2.96 -33.77 2.67
N LEU A 55 4.04 -33.05 2.37
CA LEU A 55 4.05 -31.58 2.29
C LEU A 55 3.97 -31.06 0.85
N ALA A 56 4.09 -31.92 -0.15
CA ALA A 56 4.15 -31.51 -1.56
C ALA A 56 2.90 -30.73 -1.99
N GLU A 57 1.71 -31.23 -1.63
CA GLU A 57 0.43 -30.58 -1.95
C GLU A 57 0.31 -29.20 -1.27
N ARG A 58 0.63 -29.14 0.03
CA ARG A 58 0.59 -27.88 0.78
C ARG A 58 1.57 -26.84 0.25
N ALA A 59 2.77 -27.27 -0.13
CA ALA A 59 3.77 -26.37 -0.73
C ALA A 59 3.28 -25.83 -2.07
N GLN A 60 2.63 -26.66 -2.87
CA GLN A 60 2.03 -26.25 -4.13
C GLN A 60 0.91 -25.24 -3.93
N ASP A 61 0.03 -25.46 -2.95
CA ASP A 61 -1.05 -24.52 -2.60
C ASP A 61 -0.51 -23.16 -2.15
N VAL A 62 0.51 -23.17 -1.29
CA VAL A 62 1.19 -21.95 -0.85
C VAL A 62 1.77 -21.19 -2.04
N LEU A 63 2.42 -21.90 -2.97
CA LEU A 63 3.02 -21.29 -4.16
C LEU A 63 1.97 -20.67 -5.09
N VAL A 64 0.83 -21.35 -5.28
CA VAL A 64 -0.29 -20.82 -6.07
C VAL A 64 -0.86 -19.55 -5.43
N ASN A 65 -1.06 -19.57 -4.12
CA ASN A 65 -1.57 -18.42 -3.38
C ASN A 65 -0.60 -17.24 -3.39
N GLN A 66 0.70 -17.50 -3.22
CA GLN A 66 1.73 -16.46 -3.32
C GLN A 66 1.71 -15.78 -4.69
N ARG A 67 1.64 -16.56 -5.77
CA ARG A 67 1.58 -16.02 -7.14
C ARG A 67 0.32 -15.17 -7.36
N LYS A 68 -0.82 -15.61 -6.85
CA LYS A 68 -2.08 -14.84 -6.90
C LYS A 68 -1.93 -13.49 -6.19
N ILE A 69 -1.39 -13.49 -4.97
CA ILE A 69 -1.20 -12.28 -4.17
C ILE A 69 -0.23 -11.32 -4.85
N VAL A 70 0.89 -11.82 -5.40
CA VAL A 70 1.84 -10.99 -6.17
C VAL A 70 1.15 -10.33 -7.36
N GLY A 71 0.29 -11.07 -8.08
CA GLY A 71 -0.48 -10.52 -9.19
C GLY A 71 -1.41 -9.38 -8.77
N GLU A 72 -2.18 -9.55 -7.70
CA GLU A 72 -3.07 -8.51 -7.17
C GLU A 72 -2.29 -7.29 -6.66
N LEU A 73 -1.16 -7.50 -5.99
CA LEU A 73 -0.29 -6.43 -5.50
C LEU A 73 0.27 -5.58 -6.66
N GLU A 74 0.80 -6.21 -7.70
CA GLU A 74 1.33 -5.49 -8.86
C GLU A 74 0.23 -4.74 -9.63
N LYS A 75 -0.99 -5.29 -9.69
CA LYS A 75 -2.16 -4.60 -10.24
C LYS A 75 -2.50 -3.34 -9.43
N ALA A 76 -2.59 -3.46 -8.10
CA ALA A 76 -2.89 -2.34 -7.22
C ALA A 76 -1.82 -1.23 -7.29
N LYS A 77 -0.54 -1.63 -7.33
CA LYS A 77 0.61 -0.74 -7.51
C LYS A 77 0.52 0.03 -8.83
N ARG A 78 0.19 -0.65 -9.94
CA ARG A 78 0.04 -0.01 -11.26
C ARG A 78 -1.05 1.07 -11.26
N VAL A 79 -2.23 0.74 -10.71
CA VAL A 79 -3.36 1.67 -10.61
C VAL A 79 -2.99 2.88 -9.75
N THR A 80 -2.33 2.66 -8.62
CA THR A 80 -1.88 3.73 -7.72
C THR A 80 -0.86 4.66 -8.40
N LEU A 81 0.10 4.09 -9.15
CA LEU A 81 1.06 4.89 -9.92
C LEU A 81 0.39 5.71 -11.03
N GLN A 82 -0.63 5.16 -11.70
CA GLN A 82 -1.40 5.88 -12.69
C GLN A 82 -2.14 7.08 -12.07
N HIS A 83 -2.80 6.89 -10.93
CA HIS A 83 -3.46 8.00 -10.22
C HIS A 83 -2.46 9.05 -9.74
N LEU A 84 -1.31 8.61 -9.23
CA LEU A 84 -0.25 9.53 -8.80
C LEU A 84 0.31 10.35 -9.98
N ALA A 85 0.48 9.71 -11.14
CA ALA A 85 0.90 10.40 -12.36
C ALA A 85 -0.15 11.45 -12.80
N ALA A 86 -1.43 11.10 -12.77
CA ALA A 86 -2.51 12.03 -13.07
C ALA A 86 -2.51 13.25 -12.13
N VAL A 87 -2.41 13.03 -10.81
CA VAL A 87 -2.33 14.12 -9.81
C VAL A 87 -1.09 14.99 -10.03
N ARG A 88 0.06 14.38 -10.35
CA ARG A 88 1.29 15.12 -10.64
C ARG A 88 1.27 15.88 -11.96
N SER A 89 0.45 15.45 -12.91
CA SER A 89 0.32 16.11 -14.21
C SER A 89 -0.50 17.40 -14.16
N VAL A 90 -1.29 17.61 -13.08
CA VAL A 90 -2.04 18.85 -12.87
C VAL A 90 -1.06 19.99 -12.66
N PRO A 91 -1.02 21.00 -13.55
CA PRO A 91 -0.18 22.17 -13.34
C PRO A 91 -0.57 22.87 -12.03
N PRO A 92 0.39 23.32 -11.22
CA PRO A 92 0.06 24.12 -10.04
C PRO A 92 -0.73 25.34 -10.49
N ALA A 93 -1.88 25.59 -9.86
CA ALA A 93 -2.74 26.71 -10.19
C ALA A 93 -1.91 28.00 -10.24
N ARG A 94 -1.87 28.65 -11.41
CA ARG A 94 -1.33 30.00 -11.53
C ARG A 94 -2.27 30.93 -10.76
N ASN A 95 -1.79 31.44 -9.63
CA ASN A 95 -2.48 32.32 -8.67
C ASN A 95 -3.50 31.65 -7.72
N PRO A 96 -3.08 31.26 -6.50
CA PRO A 96 -3.99 30.81 -5.44
C PRO A 96 -4.83 31.94 -4.81
N GLY A 97 -4.80 33.16 -5.35
CA GLY A 97 -5.48 34.35 -4.80
C GLY A 97 -6.72 34.81 -5.55
N THR A 98 -7.07 34.20 -6.69
CA THR A 98 -8.22 34.62 -7.50
C THR A 98 -9.12 33.42 -7.78
N SER A 99 -10.04 33.16 -6.84
CA SER A 99 -11.22 32.36 -7.11
C SER A 99 -12.11 33.12 -8.09
N VAL A 100 -12.18 32.65 -9.34
CA VAL A 100 -13.08 33.20 -10.36
C VAL A 100 -14.38 32.40 -10.32
N TYR A 101 -15.47 33.04 -9.88
CA TYR A 101 -16.81 32.48 -10.05
C TYR A 101 -17.23 32.68 -11.51
N LEU A 102 -17.36 31.57 -12.25
CA LEU A 102 -17.97 31.57 -13.57
C LEU A 102 -19.48 31.53 -13.36
N ASP A 103 -20.13 32.70 -13.38
CA ASP A 103 -21.58 32.78 -13.40
C ASP A 103 -22.07 32.40 -14.80
N VAL A 104 -22.70 31.24 -14.92
CA VAL A 104 -23.34 30.78 -16.15
C VAL A 104 -24.77 31.31 -16.19
N ALA A 105 -24.90 32.62 -16.39
CA ALA A 105 -26.15 33.26 -16.78
C ALA A 105 -26.04 33.64 -18.27
N GLY A 106 -26.65 32.80 -19.11
CA GLY A 106 -26.87 33.03 -20.54
C GLY A 106 -28.18 32.40 -20.95
#